data_AF-A0A2M7V467-F1
#
_entry.id   AF-A0A2M7V467-F1
#
_cell.length_a   1.000
_cell.length_b   1.000
_cell.length_c   1.000
_cell.angle_alpha   90.00
_cell.angle_beta   90.00
_cell.angle_gamma   90.00
#
_symmetry.space_group_name_H-M   'P 1'
#
loop_
_entity.id
_entity.type
_entity.pdbx_description
1 polymer ?
#
loop_
_entity_poly.entity_id
_entity_poly.type
_entity_poly.pdbx_seq_one_letter_code
_entity_poly.pdbx_strand_id
1 'polypeptide(L)'
;MKKTQITTTAAILFAVATMGIGLANAQGRSSEQGSHAPERPFAQEHRGDRGQQQLTAEQRTAVDAALEAGDYQAFLNAHGTDSNIASRMSEIQFNDMVAHRQERDTRREAVDTAIDNRDYPGFVEAVGPDAPFIDQINETNFAQFAEMHDLMKAGDWQGAKTIADELGIPAGSHVGRGEGQGMMKKGGRGMHNNQQTMEQNA
;
A
#
# COMPACT_ATOMS: atom_id res chain seq x y z
N MET A 1 -21.23 -38.77 -34.17
CA MET A 1 -21.23 -37.49 -33.44
C MET A 1 -19.85 -36.86 -33.57
N LYS A 2 -19.70 -35.77 -34.32
CA LYS A 2 -18.41 -35.09 -34.52
C LYS A 2 -18.29 -33.97 -33.49
N LYS A 3 -17.23 -33.99 -32.67
CA LYS A 3 -16.91 -32.92 -31.72
C LYS A 3 -16.12 -31.85 -32.46
N THR A 4 -16.70 -30.66 -32.59
CA THR A 4 -16.03 -29.48 -33.16
C THR A 4 -15.19 -28.83 -32.07
N GLN A 5 -13.87 -28.90 -32.19
CA GLN A 5 -12.93 -28.13 -31.37
C GLN A 5 -12.94 -26.69 -31.90
N ILE A 6 -13.35 -25.74 -31.06
CA ILE A 6 -13.30 -24.31 -31.36
C ILE A 6 -11.95 -23.80 -30.85
N THR A 7 -11.02 -23.58 -31.77
CA THR A 7 -9.71 -22.98 -31.48
C THR A 7 -9.87 -21.47 -31.53
N THR A 8 -10.00 -20.82 -30.38
CA THR A 8 -10.10 -19.36 -30.28
C THR A 8 -8.70 -18.76 -30.27
N THR A 9 -8.24 -18.31 -31.43
CA THR A 9 -7.00 -17.53 -31.57
C THR A 9 -7.30 -16.08 -31.22
N ALA A 10 -6.98 -15.65 -29.99
CA ALA A 10 -7.04 -14.24 -29.63
C ALA A 10 -5.73 -13.54 -30.07
N ALA A 11 -5.79 -12.82 -31.18
CA ALA A 11 -4.75 -11.88 -31.58
C ALA A 11 -4.94 -10.58 -30.80
N ILE A 12 -4.13 -10.35 -29.78
CA ILE A 12 -4.13 -9.09 -29.03
C ILE A 12 -3.12 -8.16 -29.68
N LEU A 13 -3.63 -7.18 -30.41
CA LEU A 13 -2.87 -6.14 -31.09
C LEU A 13 -2.85 -4.91 -30.16
N PHE A 14 -1.80 -4.78 -29.34
CA PHE A 14 -1.60 -3.58 -28.52
C PHE A 14 -1.02 -2.46 -29.40
N ALA A 15 -1.87 -1.52 -29.80
CA ALA A 15 -1.45 -0.23 -30.33
C ALA A 15 -1.20 0.71 -29.15
N VAL A 16 0.08 0.95 -28.81
CA VAL A 16 0.47 1.96 -27.83
C VAL A 16 0.44 3.33 -28.50
N ALA A 17 -0.64 4.09 -28.26
CA ALA A 17 -0.72 5.50 -28.62
C ALA A 17 -0.11 6.34 -27.48
N THR A 18 1.12 6.81 -27.67
CA THR A 18 1.75 7.82 -26.81
C THR A 18 1.04 9.16 -27.00
N MET A 19 0.04 9.44 -26.15
CA MET A 19 -0.57 10.76 -26.05
C MET A 19 0.31 11.67 -25.19
N GLY A 20 0.78 12.77 -25.80
CA GLY A 20 1.62 13.78 -25.18
C GLY A 20 0.92 14.48 -24.02
N ILE A 21 1.60 14.53 -22.88
CA ILE A 21 1.21 15.32 -21.71
C ILE A 21 1.51 16.80 -22.03
N GLY A 22 0.45 17.57 -22.25
CA GLY A 22 0.53 19.03 -22.31
C GLY A 22 0.65 19.62 -20.92
N LEU A 23 1.79 20.24 -20.62
CA LEU A 23 1.97 21.13 -19.47
C LEU A 23 1.11 22.39 -19.65
N ALA A 24 0.05 22.53 -18.86
CA ALA A 24 -0.64 23.81 -18.68
C ALA A 24 -0.15 24.47 -17.38
N ASN A 25 0.64 25.53 -17.53
CA ASN A 25 1.03 26.44 -16.46
C ASN A 25 -0.19 27.28 -16.03
N ALA A 26 -0.68 27.06 -14.81
CA ALA A 26 -1.66 27.93 -14.16
C ALA A 26 -1.02 28.60 -12.94
N GLN A 27 -0.36 29.74 -13.17
CA GLN A 27 0.04 30.66 -12.11
C GLN A 27 -0.95 31.82 -12.08
N GLY A 28 -1.70 31.92 -10.98
CA GLY A 28 -2.56 33.08 -10.74
C GLY A 28 -3.53 32.86 -9.60
N ARG A 29 -3.10 33.16 -8.36
CA ARG A 29 -3.90 33.89 -7.36
C ARG A 29 -3.10 34.13 -6.09
N SER A 30 -2.64 35.37 -5.98
CA SER A 30 -2.28 36.06 -4.75
C SER A 30 -3.55 36.50 -4.03
N SER A 31 -3.69 36.13 -2.75
CA SER A 31 -4.56 36.81 -1.81
C SER A 31 -3.81 36.98 -0.50
N GLU A 32 -3.57 38.25 -0.20
CA GLU A 32 -2.95 38.82 0.98
C GLU A 32 -3.80 38.66 2.26
N GLN A 33 -3.09 38.52 3.38
CA GLN A 33 -3.29 39.25 4.65
C GLN A 33 -4.31 38.73 5.68
N GLY A 34 -3.76 38.31 6.83
CA GLY A 34 -4.48 38.02 8.07
C GLY A 34 -3.54 37.75 9.26
N SER A 35 -3.04 38.84 9.85
CA SER A 35 -2.54 39.06 11.23
C SER A 35 -2.23 37.90 12.20
N HIS A 36 -0.94 37.87 12.58
CA HIS A 36 -0.28 37.45 13.83
C HIS A 36 -1.08 36.87 15.01
N ALA A 37 -0.69 35.65 15.40
CA ALA A 37 -0.49 35.23 16.78
C ALA A 37 0.96 34.72 16.92
N PRO A 38 1.68 34.96 18.04
CA PRO A 38 3.03 34.45 18.21
C PRO A 38 2.99 32.94 18.48
N GLU A 39 3.07 32.16 17.40
CA GLU A 39 3.27 30.72 17.49
C GLU A 39 4.65 30.45 18.09
N ARG A 40 4.64 29.61 19.11
CA ARG A 40 5.84 29.01 19.67
C ARG A 40 6.61 28.37 18.52
N PRO A 41 7.92 28.61 18.35
CA PRO A 41 8.71 27.89 17.37
C PRO A 41 8.73 26.43 17.82
N PHE A 42 7.79 25.64 17.31
CA PHE A 42 8.04 24.23 17.09
C PHE A 42 9.22 24.22 16.14
N ALA A 43 10.41 24.15 16.72
CA ALA A 43 11.63 23.79 16.04
C ALA A 43 11.33 22.47 15.34
N GLN A 44 10.93 22.58 14.07
CA GLN A 44 10.83 21.50 13.12
C GLN A 44 12.27 21.13 12.74
N GLU A 45 13.06 20.80 13.76
CA GLU A 45 14.40 20.27 13.63
C GLU A 45 14.25 18.88 13.02
N HIS A 46 14.54 18.83 11.72
CA HIS A 46 15.14 17.70 11.03
C HIS A 46 14.72 16.33 11.59
N ARG A 47 13.50 15.90 11.23
CA ARG A 47 13.28 14.46 11.06
C ARG A 47 14.27 14.01 10.01
N GLY A 48 15.33 13.37 10.49
CA GLY A 48 16.51 12.99 9.73
C GLY A 48 16.12 12.53 8.34
N ASP A 49 16.76 13.19 7.38
CA ASP A 49 17.03 12.77 6.03
C ASP A 49 17.56 11.31 6.05
N ARG A 50 16.65 10.36 6.27
CA ARG A 50 16.94 8.95 6.04
C ARG A 50 17.03 8.86 4.54
N GLY A 51 18.26 8.88 4.03
CA GLY A 51 18.64 8.74 2.61
C GLY A 51 18.21 7.42 1.94
N GLN A 52 17.08 6.85 2.36
CA GLN A 52 16.23 6.03 1.51
C GLN A 52 15.71 7.00 0.44
N GLN A 53 16.35 7.00 -0.73
CA GLN A 53 15.88 7.75 -1.90
C GLN A 53 14.41 7.38 -2.15
N GLN A 54 13.50 8.22 -1.67
CA GLN A 54 12.08 8.03 -1.91
C GLN A 54 11.86 8.25 -3.39
N LEU A 55 11.18 7.30 -4.04
CA LEU A 55 10.76 7.47 -5.42
C LEU A 55 10.00 8.79 -5.56
N THR A 56 10.32 9.55 -6.61
CA THR A 56 9.55 10.73 -7.00
C THR A 56 8.12 10.32 -7.37
N ALA A 57 7.19 11.26 -7.42
CA ALA A 57 5.80 10.96 -7.82
C ALA A 57 5.75 10.30 -9.21
N GLU A 58 6.54 10.80 -10.16
CA GLU A 58 6.64 10.26 -11.51
C GLU A 58 7.19 8.82 -11.52
N GLN A 59 8.23 8.55 -10.73
CA GLN A 59 8.78 7.21 -10.61
C GLN A 59 7.77 6.23 -10.00
N ARG A 60 6.98 6.65 -9.00
CA ARG A 60 5.92 5.82 -8.42
C ARG A 60 4.86 5.46 -9.47
N THR A 61 4.40 6.46 -10.24
CA THR A 61 3.46 6.22 -11.34
C THR A 61 4.04 5.26 -12.38
N ALA A 62 5.32 5.41 -12.75
CA ALA A 62 5.97 4.50 -13.68
C ALA A 62 6.12 3.07 -13.12
N VAL A 63 6.43 2.93 -11.83
CA VAL A 63 6.47 1.63 -11.14
C VAL A 63 5.08 0.98 -11.14
N ASP A 64 4.03 1.73 -10.80
CA ASP A 64 2.66 1.22 -10.79
C ASP A 64 2.22 0.74 -12.18
N ALA A 65 2.51 1.52 -13.22
CA ALA A 65 2.22 1.13 -14.61
C ALA A 65 2.99 -0.13 -15.03
N ALA A 66 4.26 -0.27 -14.62
CA ALA A 66 5.06 -1.44 -14.91
C ALA A 66 4.53 -2.71 -14.20
N LEU A 67 4.09 -2.57 -12.94
CA LEU A 67 3.46 -3.65 -12.19
C LEU A 67 2.14 -4.08 -12.82
N GLU A 68 1.35 -3.14 -13.32
CA GLU A 68 0.09 -3.43 -14.01
C GLU A 68 0.32 -4.13 -15.35
N ALA A 69 1.31 -3.67 -16.12
CA ALA A 69 1.68 -4.27 -17.40
C ALA A 69 2.45 -5.60 -17.27
N GLY A 70 2.93 -5.94 -16.08
CA GLY A 70 3.85 -7.07 -15.88
C GLY A 70 5.19 -6.88 -16.60
N ASP A 71 5.64 -5.64 -16.78
CA ASP A 71 6.87 -5.31 -17.51
C ASP A 71 8.04 -5.11 -16.53
N TYR A 72 8.86 -6.16 -16.39
CA TYR A 72 10.03 -6.15 -15.51
C TYR A 72 11.07 -5.10 -15.92
N GLN A 73 11.27 -4.87 -17.22
CA GLN A 73 12.27 -3.89 -17.69
C GLN A 73 11.79 -2.46 -17.44
N ALA A 74 10.51 -2.16 -17.69
CA ALA A 74 9.93 -0.87 -17.33
C ALA A 74 10.01 -0.64 -15.81
N PHE A 75 9.79 -1.68 -15.00
CA PHE A 75 9.93 -1.60 -13.55
C PHE A 75 11.36 -1.24 -13.12
N LEU A 76 12.39 -1.88 -13.69
CA LEU A 76 13.79 -1.55 -13.41
C LEU A 76 14.11 -0.09 -13.79
N ASN A 77 13.64 0.35 -14.96
CA ASN A 77 13.86 1.71 -15.45
C ASN A 77 13.16 2.76 -14.56
N ALA A 78 11.97 2.45 -14.06
CA ALA A 78 11.19 3.35 -13.20
C ALA A 78 11.87 3.62 -11.85
N HIS A 79 12.66 2.67 -11.33
CA HIS A 79 13.46 2.86 -10.12
C HIS A 79 14.74 3.69 -10.34
N GLY A 80 15.09 4.02 -11.59
CA GLY A 80 16.28 4.78 -11.96
C GLY A 80 17.52 3.90 -12.15
N THR A 81 18.46 4.39 -12.96
CA THR A 81 19.68 3.67 -13.38
C THR A 81 20.64 3.35 -12.24
N ASP A 82 20.61 4.14 -11.16
CA ASP A 82 21.46 3.93 -9.98
C ASP A 82 20.85 2.95 -8.96
N SER A 83 19.65 2.44 -9.23
CA SER A 83 18.98 1.51 -8.33
C SER A 83 19.57 0.11 -8.48
N ASN A 84 20.10 -0.43 -7.38
CA ASN A 84 20.56 -1.83 -7.33
C ASN A 84 19.37 -2.82 -7.20
N ILE A 85 18.24 -2.51 -7.85
CA ILE A 85 17.00 -3.29 -7.78
C ILE A 85 17.18 -4.63 -8.51
N ALA A 86 17.83 -4.63 -9.67
CA ALA A 86 18.05 -5.84 -10.47
C ALA A 86 18.88 -6.92 -9.75
N SER A 87 19.70 -6.54 -8.76
CA SER A 87 20.43 -7.51 -7.93
C SER A 87 19.64 -7.97 -6.70
N ARG A 88 18.56 -7.28 -6.33
CA ARG A 88 17.73 -7.57 -5.16
C ARG A 88 16.44 -8.30 -5.49
N MET A 89 15.93 -8.09 -6.70
CA MET A 89 14.71 -8.70 -7.19
C MET A 89 14.98 -9.29 -8.55
N SER A 90 14.73 -10.58 -8.71
CA SER A 90 14.76 -11.25 -10.00
C SER A 90 13.45 -11.05 -10.75
N GLU A 91 13.46 -11.32 -12.06
CA GLU A 91 12.24 -11.34 -12.87
C GLU A 91 11.20 -12.33 -12.34
N ILE A 92 11.63 -13.48 -11.83
CA ILE A 92 10.73 -14.47 -11.20
C ILE A 92 10.03 -13.85 -9.98
N GLN A 93 10.79 -13.19 -9.10
CA GLN A 93 10.22 -12.52 -7.91
C GLN A 93 9.30 -11.36 -8.29
N PHE A 94 9.63 -10.62 -9.35
CA PHE A 94 8.76 -9.58 -9.89
C PHE A 94 7.44 -10.16 -10.41
N ASN A 95 7.50 -11.22 -11.21
CA ASN A 95 6.30 -11.88 -11.74
C ASN A 95 5.43 -12.46 -10.62
N ASP A 96 6.04 -13.05 -9.59
CA ASP A 96 5.31 -13.51 -8.39
C ASP A 96 4.60 -12.34 -7.70
N MET A 97 5.27 -11.19 -7.55
CA MET A 97 4.69 -9.98 -6.96
C MET A 97 3.52 -9.44 -7.79
N VAL A 98 3.66 -9.41 -9.11
CA VAL A 98 2.59 -8.97 -10.03
C VAL A 98 1.38 -9.91 -9.93
N ALA A 99 1.60 -11.23 -9.96
CA ALA A 99 0.53 -12.21 -9.83
C ALA A 99 -0.22 -12.06 -8.49
N HIS A 100 0.50 -11.94 -7.37
CA HIS A 100 -0.12 -11.71 -6.07
C HIS A 100 -0.88 -10.38 -5.99
N ARG A 101 -0.38 -9.32 -6.65
CA ARG A 101 -1.09 -8.03 -6.72
C ARG A 101 -2.40 -8.18 -7.48
N GLN A 102 -2.37 -8.80 -8.66
CA GLN A 102 -3.57 -9.04 -9.48
C GLN A 102 -4.60 -9.88 -8.74
N GLU A 103 -4.17 -10.95 -8.06
CA GLU A 103 -5.07 -11.78 -7.26
C GLU A 103 -5.73 -10.97 -6.13
N ARG A 104 -4.93 -10.18 -5.40
CA ARG A 104 -5.44 -9.32 -4.33
C ARG A 104 -6.42 -8.27 -4.85
N ASP A 105 -6.13 -7.64 -5.98
CA ASP A 105 -6.97 -6.59 -6.55
C ASP A 105 -8.29 -7.20 -7.08
N THR A 106 -8.23 -8.35 -7.75
CA THR A 106 -9.42 -9.14 -8.14
C THR A 106 -10.27 -9.51 -6.92
N ARG A 107 -9.62 -9.99 -5.85
CA ARG A 107 -10.32 -10.34 -4.61
C ARG A 107 -10.99 -9.11 -3.98
N ARG A 108 -10.31 -7.97 -3.94
CA ARG A 108 -10.89 -6.72 -3.43
C ARG A 108 -12.12 -6.30 -4.22
N GLU A 109 -12.06 -6.32 -5.54
CA GLU A 109 -13.20 -5.98 -6.40
C GLU A 109 -14.39 -6.92 -6.17
N ALA A 110 -14.14 -8.23 -6.01
CA ALA A 110 -15.18 -9.20 -5.68
C ALA A 110 -15.83 -8.92 -4.32
N VAL A 111 -15.03 -8.56 -3.31
CA VAL A 111 -15.54 -8.16 -1.99
C VAL A 111 -16.39 -6.90 -2.09
N ASP A 112 -15.89 -5.84 -2.74
CA ASP A 112 -16.62 -4.59 -2.89
C ASP A 112 -17.95 -4.80 -3.63
N THR A 113 -17.94 -5.60 -4.69
CA THR A 113 -19.13 -5.96 -5.46
C THR A 113 -20.15 -6.73 -4.62
N ALA A 114 -19.69 -7.70 -3.81
CA ALA A 114 -20.57 -8.47 -2.95
C ALA A 114 -21.22 -7.59 -1.87
N ILE A 115 -20.46 -6.66 -1.28
CA ILE A 115 -20.99 -5.71 -0.30
C ILE A 115 -22.03 -4.78 -0.94
N ASP A 116 -21.71 -4.20 -2.10
CA ASP A 116 -22.60 -3.28 -2.83
C ASP A 116 -23.92 -3.97 -3.23
N ASN A 117 -23.86 -5.25 -3.58
CA ASN A 117 -25.04 -6.06 -3.93
C ASN A 117 -25.77 -6.68 -2.73
N ARG A 118 -25.29 -6.45 -1.49
CA ARG A 118 -25.79 -7.11 -0.27
C ARG A 118 -25.78 -8.66 -0.39
N ASP A 119 -24.81 -9.21 -1.10
CA ASP A 119 -24.60 -10.65 -1.32
C ASP A 119 -23.65 -11.26 -0.27
N TYR A 120 -24.21 -11.74 0.84
CA TYR A 120 -23.43 -12.37 1.91
C TYR A 120 -22.68 -13.64 1.45
N PRO A 121 -23.31 -14.59 0.72
CA PRO A 121 -22.58 -15.74 0.16
C PRO A 121 -21.39 -15.33 -0.72
N GLY A 122 -21.58 -14.38 -1.65
CA GLY A 122 -20.50 -13.88 -2.50
C GLY A 122 -19.39 -13.20 -1.71
N PHE A 123 -19.74 -12.50 -0.62
CA PHE A 123 -18.77 -11.88 0.28
C PHE A 123 -17.92 -12.93 1.01
N VAL A 124 -18.53 -13.99 1.57
CA VAL A 124 -17.80 -15.07 2.25
C VAL A 124 -16.86 -15.78 1.29
N GLU A 125 -17.31 -16.05 0.06
CA GLU A 125 -16.49 -16.65 -0.99
C GLU A 125 -15.29 -15.76 -1.37
N ALA A 126 -15.53 -14.46 -1.58
CA ALA A 126 -14.50 -13.51 -1.98
C ALA A 126 -13.46 -13.26 -0.86
N VAL A 127 -13.91 -13.08 0.38
CA VAL A 127 -13.03 -12.84 1.53
C VAL A 127 -12.23 -14.10 1.91
N GLY A 128 -12.86 -15.27 1.76
CA GLY A 128 -12.31 -16.56 2.17
C GLY A 128 -12.55 -16.85 3.67
N PRO A 129 -12.45 -18.13 4.06
CA PRO A 129 -12.81 -18.59 5.41
C PRO A 129 -11.82 -18.17 6.50
N ASP A 130 -10.59 -17.79 6.14
CA ASP A 130 -9.51 -17.48 7.10
C ASP A 130 -9.46 -16.00 7.51
N ALA A 131 -10.44 -15.17 7.09
CA ALA A 131 -10.42 -13.76 7.39
C ALA A 131 -10.73 -13.47 8.86
N PRO A 132 -9.94 -12.62 9.54
CA PRO A 132 -10.01 -12.43 10.99
C PRO A 132 -11.30 -11.79 11.52
N PHE A 133 -12.13 -11.22 10.64
CA PHE A 133 -13.41 -10.59 10.99
C PHE A 133 -14.63 -11.38 10.51
N ILE A 134 -14.42 -12.51 9.81
CA ILE A 134 -15.55 -13.29 9.26
C ILE A 134 -16.45 -13.84 10.36
N ASP A 135 -15.90 -14.11 11.55
CA ASP A 135 -16.66 -14.59 12.71
C ASP A 135 -17.64 -13.54 13.28
N GLN A 136 -17.40 -12.25 12.99
CA GLN A 136 -18.22 -11.13 13.47
C GLN A 136 -19.34 -10.78 12.47
N ILE A 137 -19.18 -11.17 11.21
CA ILE A 137 -20.12 -10.88 10.12
C ILE A 137 -20.85 -12.15 9.73
N ASN A 138 -22.16 -12.14 9.85
CA ASN A 138 -23.03 -13.24 9.45
C ASN A 138 -24.20 -12.71 8.61
N GLU A 139 -24.99 -13.62 8.05
CA GLU A 139 -26.12 -13.28 7.18
C GLU A 139 -27.12 -12.30 7.83
N THR A 140 -27.31 -12.37 9.15
CA THR A 140 -28.28 -11.53 9.87
C THR A 140 -27.82 -10.09 10.07
N ASN A 141 -26.51 -9.85 10.11
CA ASN A 141 -25.93 -8.52 10.34
C ASN A 141 -25.19 -7.95 9.11
N PHE A 142 -25.08 -8.72 8.03
CA PHE A 142 -24.39 -8.31 6.80
C PHE A 142 -24.95 -7.01 6.20
N ALA A 143 -26.26 -6.77 6.31
CA ALA A 143 -26.88 -5.54 5.83
C ALA A 143 -26.35 -4.28 6.56
N GLN A 144 -26.06 -4.39 7.88
CA GLN A 144 -25.45 -3.30 8.66
C GLN A 144 -23.98 -3.13 8.27
N PHE A 145 -23.25 -4.23 8.04
CA PHE A 145 -21.88 -4.16 7.55
C PHE A 145 -21.78 -3.45 6.19
N ALA A 146 -22.72 -3.71 5.28
CA ALA A 146 -22.76 -3.03 4.00
C ALA A 146 -23.13 -1.53 4.14
N GLU A 147 -24.02 -1.17 5.07
CA GLU A 147 -24.28 0.23 5.40
C GLU A 147 -23.04 0.94 5.96
N MET A 148 -22.28 0.26 6.83
CA MET A 148 -20.99 0.76 7.31
C MET A 148 -20.03 1.05 6.14
N HIS A 149 -19.96 0.15 5.15
CA HIS A 149 -19.16 0.34 3.95
C HIS A 149 -19.63 1.52 3.09
N ASP A 150 -20.94 1.69 2.91
CA ASP A 150 -21.53 2.83 2.21
C ASP A 150 -21.16 4.17 2.88
N LEU A 151 -21.21 4.22 4.22
CA LEU A 151 -20.80 5.39 5.02
C LEU A 151 -19.29 5.67 4.86
N MET A 152 -18.45 4.64 4.85
CA MET A 152 -17.01 4.79 4.59
C MET A 152 -16.74 5.35 3.19
N LYS A 153 -17.44 4.87 2.15
CA LYS A 153 -17.36 5.40 0.78
C LYS A 153 -17.81 6.87 0.71
N ALA A 154 -18.81 7.25 1.50
CA ALA A 154 -19.28 8.63 1.61
C ALA A 154 -18.36 9.54 2.46
N GLY A 155 -17.36 8.99 3.13
CA GLY A 155 -16.45 9.71 4.03
C GLY A 155 -17.01 9.96 5.44
N ASP A 156 -18.16 9.37 5.79
CA ASP A 156 -18.71 9.41 7.15
C ASP A 156 -18.09 8.32 8.04
N TRP A 157 -16.85 8.59 8.44
CA TRP A 157 -16.10 7.69 9.32
C TRP A 157 -16.72 7.53 10.71
N GLN A 158 -17.48 8.52 11.19
CA GLN A 158 -18.09 8.48 12.51
C GLN A 158 -19.33 7.58 12.52
N GLY A 159 -20.19 7.70 11.50
CA GLY A 159 -21.31 6.80 11.28
C GLY A 159 -20.83 5.37 11.09
N ALA A 160 -19.85 5.15 10.21
CA ALA A 160 -19.25 3.84 10.01
C ALA A 160 -18.66 3.26 11.30
N LYS A 161 -17.95 4.06 12.10
CA LYS A 161 -17.40 3.59 13.39
C LYS A 161 -18.51 3.15 14.35
N THR A 162 -19.63 3.86 14.41
CA THR A 162 -20.76 3.51 15.28
C THR A 162 -21.28 2.13 14.95
N ILE A 163 -21.49 1.85 13.65
CA ILE A 163 -21.93 0.52 13.19
C ILE A 163 -20.84 -0.54 13.47
N ALA A 164 -19.56 -0.22 13.27
CA ALA A 164 -18.47 -1.14 13.58
C ALA A 164 -18.46 -1.55 15.08
N ASP A 165 -18.64 -0.57 15.98
CA ASP A 165 -18.72 -0.82 17.43
C ASP A 165 -19.93 -1.71 17.78
N GLU A 166 -21.10 -1.48 17.14
CA GLU A 166 -22.31 -2.30 17.31
C GLU A 166 -22.13 -3.75 16.82
N LEU A 167 -21.41 -3.93 15.72
CA LEU A 167 -21.09 -5.26 15.17
C LEU A 167 -19.95 -5.96 15.93
N GLY A 168 -19.32 -5.28 16.89
CA GLY A 168 -18.16 -5.80 17.61
C GLY A 168 -16.91 -5.95 16.72
N ILE A 169 -16.89 -5.27 15.58
CA ILE A 169 -15.74 -5.24 14.69
C ILE A 169 -14.72 -4.29 15.31
N PRO A 170 -13.50 -4.75 15.61
CA PRO A 170 -12.49 -3.85 16.14
C PRO A 170 -12.18 -2.80 15.07
N ALA A 171 -12.73 -1.60 15.24
CA ALA A 171 -12.42 -0.43 14.42
C ALA A 171 -10.91 -0.24 14.52
N GLY A 172 -10.20 -0.65 13.47
CA GLY A 172 -8.79 -1.00 13.51
C GLY A 172 -8.03 -0.19 14.54
N SER A 173 -7.74 -0.81 15.69
CA SER A 173 -6.65 -0.33 16.53
C SER A 173 -5.50 -0.21 15.56
N HIS A 174 -5.04 1.02 15.36
CA HIS A 174 -3.94 1.31 14.46
C HIS A 174 -2.71 0.57 15.01
N VAL A 175 -2.54 -0.71 14.66
CA VAL A 175 -1.31 -1.49 14.81
C VAL A 175 -0.34 -0.95 13.75
N GLY A 176 -0.03 0.34 13.88
CA GLY A 176 0.54 1.19 12.85
C GLY A 176 0.63 2.67 13.24
N ARG A 177 -0.03 3.13 14.33
CA ARG A 177 0.44 4.32 15.03
C ARG A 177 1.52 3.87 16.00
N GLY A 178 2.77 4.15 15.65
CA GLY A 178 3.94 3.96 16.50
C GLY A 178 3.85 4.78 17.78
N GLU A 179 3.03 4.33 18.74
CA GLU A 179 3.24 4.63 20.15
C GLU A 179 4.44 3.80 20.63
N GLY A 180 5.62 4.39 20.49
CA GLY A 180 6.57 4.37 21.59
C GLY A 180 7.34 3.09 21.90
N GLN A 181 7.33 2.03 21.07
CA GLN A 181 8.35 0.96 21.19
C GLN A 181 9.67 1.34 20.49
N GLY A 182 10.15 2.53 20.80
CA GLY A 182 11.58 2.80 20.86
C GLY A 182 12.17 2.05 22.06
N MET A 183 12.27 0.72 21.96
CA MET A 183 13.19 -0.08 22.78
C MET A 183 14.62 0.21 22.32
N MET A 184 15.04 1.48 22.40
CA MET A 184 16.44 1.80 22.63
C MET A 184 16.72 1.32 24.04
N LYS A 185 17.19 0.08 24.19
CA LYS A 185 18.05 -0.29 25.31
C LYS A 185 19.33 0.55 25.23
N LYS A 186 19.21 1.82 25.63
CA LYS A 186 20.30 2.61 26.15
C LYS A 186 20.63 2.01 27.50
N GLY A 187 21.50 1.01 27.48
CA GLY A 187 21.73 0.14 28.63
C GLY A 187 23.10 -0.53 28.63
N GLY A 188 24.14 0.19 28.19
CA GLY A 188 25.49 0.02 28.72
C GLY A 188 26.33 -1.14 28.21
N ARG A 189 27.65 -0.95 28.36
CA ARG A 189 28.78 -1.85 28.09
C ARG A 189 29.10 -2.05 26.61
N GLY A 190 30.24 -1.60 26.10
CA GLY A 190 31.39 -1.01 26.76
C GLY A 190 32.48 -0.87 25.71
N MET A 191 32.95 0.37 25.55
CA MET A 191 34.31 0.63 25.09
C MET A 191 35.27 -0.07 26.08
N HIS A 192 35.97 -1.09 25.61
CA HIS A 192 37.29 -1.48 26.10
C HIS A 192 38.14 -1.65 24.83
N ASN A 193 38.70 -0.54 24.36
CA ASN A 193 40.07 -0.13 24.64
C ASN A 193 41.08 -1.24 24.38
N ASN A 194 41.64 -1.13 23.18
CA ASN A 194 43.01 -1.48 22.84
C ASN A 194 43.99 -1.01 23.95
N GLN A 195 44.57 -1.94 24.70
CA GLN A 195 45.88 -1.81 25.35
C GLN A 195 46.33 -3.15 25.97
N GLN A 196 47.65 -3.35 25.91
CA GLN A 196 48.49 -4.40 26.50
C GLN A 196 48.75 -5.64 25.61
N THR A 197 49.80 -5.64 24.80
CA THR A 197 51.25 -5.81 25.12
C THR A 197 51.61 -7.20 25.65
N MET A 198 52.37 -7.91 24.81
CA MET A 198 53.61 -8.68 25.08
C MET A 198 53.67 -9.71 26.21
N GLU A 199 54.45 -10.77 25.90
CA GLU A 199 55.06 -11.77 26.79
C GLU A 199 54.08 -12.79 27.39
N GLN A 200 54.32 -14.09 27.27
CA GLN A 200 55.54 -14.74 27.75
C GLN A 200 55.93 -15.96 26.91
N ASN A 201 57.24 -16.00 26.61
CA ASN A 201 58.04 -17.22 26.46
C ASN A 201 58.10 -17.94 27.82
N ALA A 202 57.81 -19.24 27.83
CA ALA A 202 58.48 -20.25 28.64
C ALA A 202 58.19 -21.63 28.04
#